data_AF-A0A1C6BV40-F1
#
_entry.id   AF-A0A1C6BV40-F1
#
_cell.length_a   1.000
_cell.length_b   1.000
_cell.length_c   1.000
_cell.angle_alpha   90.00
_cell.angle_beta   90.00
_cell.angle_gamma   90.00
#
_symmetry.space_group_name_H-M   'P 1'
#
loop_
_entity.id
_entity.type
_entity.pdbx_description
1 polymer ?
#
loop_
_entity_poly.entity_id
_entity_poly.type
_entity_poly.pdbx_seq_one_letter_code
_entity_poly.pdbx_strand_id
1 'polypeptide(L)'
;MTNINYLYILFAVVTFILSIAQIKFSNIFYKEDYFKRLSTRFGKIDKEKAVKFEAITSILMSVIFLIGGLLNLPIKTLAICILILAVAYTIFRKTYITK
;
A
#
# COMPACT_ATOMS: atom_id res chain seq x y z
N MET A 1 6.52 -16.46 22.26
CA MET A 1 6.17 -15.72 21.03
C MET A 1 4.66 -15.73 20.90
N THR A 2 4.04 -14.55 21.00
CA THR A 2 2.58 -14.38 21.08
C THR A 2 1.93 -14.56 19.70
N ASN A 3 0.74 -15.17 19.65
CA ASN A 3 -0.09 -15.40 18.44
C ASN A 3 -0.24 -14.16 17.53
N ILE A 4 -0.15 -12.97 18.12
CA ILE A 4 -0.21 -11.67 17.43
C ILE A 4 0.93 -11.49 16.41
N ASN A 5 2.12 -12.03 16.67
CA ASN A 5 3.27 -11.86 15.77
C ASN A 5 3.10 -12.67 14.48
N TYR A 6 2.55 -13.88 14.61
CA TYR A 6 2.21 -14.72 13.47
C TYR A 6 1.12 -14.09 12.60
N LEU A 7 0.17 -13.37 13.22
CA LEU A 7 -0.83 -12.59 12.47
C LEU A 7 -0.16 -11.48 11.65
N TYR A 8 0.81 -10.74 12.19
CA TYR A 8 1.52 -9.72 11.42
C TYR A 8 2.32 -10.31 10.26
N ILE A 9 3.00 -11.43 10.48
CA ILE A 9 3.72 -12.13 9.41
C ILE A 9 2.74 -12.61 8.34
N LEU A 10 1.60 -13.20 8.74
CA LEU A 10 0.55 -13.62 7.79
C LEU A 10 0.02 -12.44 6.98
N PHE A 11 -0.31 -11.33 7.64
CA PHE A 11 -0.75 -10.11 6.95
C PHE A 11 0.28 -9.63 5.95
N ALA A 12 1.57 -9.59 6.35
CA ALA A 12 2.65 -9.19 5.46
C ALA A 12 2.73 -10.05 4.19
N VAL A 13 2.64 -11.37 4.32
CA VAL A 13 2.69 -12.29 3.17
C VAL A 13 1.48 -12.08 2.26
N VAL A 14 0.27 -11.99 2.82
CA VAL A 14 -0.95 -11.79 2.05
C VAL A 14 -0.92 -10.44 1.32
N THR A 15 -0.58 -9.35 1.99
CA THR A 15 -0.50 -8.02 1.38
C THR A 15 0.58 -7.95 0.31
N PHE A 16 1.70 -8.66 0.49
CA PHE A 16 2.77 -8.71 -0.49
C PHE A 16 2.31 -9.43 -1.77
N ILE A 17 1.68 -10.60 -1.65
CA ILE A 17 1.15 -11.34 -2.81
C ILE A 17 0.09 -10.50 -3.55
N LEU A 18 -0.83 -9.87 -2.82
CA LEU A 18 -1.85 -9.01 -3.41
C LEU A 18 -1.24 -7.80 -4.12
N SER A 19 -0.17 -7.20 -3.59
CA SER A 19 0.50 -6.06 -4.22
C SER A 19 1.11 -6.40 -5.58
N ILE A 20 1.69 -7.60 -5.71
CA ILE A 20 2.20 -8.12 -7.00
C ILE A 20 1.04 -8.40 -7.95
N ALA A 21 -0.04 -9.01 -7.44
CA ALA A 21 -1.23 -9.30 -8.22
C ALA A 21 -1.89 -8.03 -8.77
N GLN A 22 -1.92 -6.94 -8.01
CA GLN A 22 -2.46 -5.65 -8.44
C GLN A 22 -1.72 -5.04 -9.65
N ILE A 23 -0.41 -5.28 -9.79
CA ILE A 23 0.36 -4.82 -10.95
C ILE A 23 -0.03 -5.64 -12.19
N LYS A 24 -0.07 -6.96 -12.05
CA LYS A 24 -0.28 -7.89 -13.17
C LYS A 24 -1.74 -7.95 -13.63
N PHE A 25 -2.68 -7.83 -12.69
CA PHE A 25 -4.12 -7.93 -12.91
C PHE A 25 -4.83 -6.60 -12.62
N SER A 26 -4.19 -5.48 -12.95
CA SER A 26 -4.67 -4.13 -12.63
C SER A 26 -6.12 -3.87 -13.07
N ASN A 27 -6.54 -4.39 -14.23
CA ASN A 27 -7.90 -4.25 -14.73
C ASN A 27 -8.96 -4.96 -13.88
N ILE A 28 -8.57 -6.00 -13.13
CA ILE A 28 -9.46 -6.73 -12.21
C ILE A 28 -9.55 -5.97 -10.87
N PHE A 29 -8.42 -5.46 -10.38
CA PHE A 29 -8.34 -4.77 -9.09
C PHE A 29 -8.84 -3.33 -9.13
N TYR A 30 -8.65 -2.62 -10.24
CA TYR A 30 -8.99 -1.21 -10.39
C TYR A 30 -10.00 -1.01 -11.53
N LYS A 31 -11.25 -0.73 -11.15
CA LYS A 31 -12.30 -0.36 -12.09
C LYS A 31 -12.04 1.03 -12.71
N GLU A 32 -12.56 1.28 -13.91
CA GLU A 32 -12.54 2.60 -14.55
C GLU A 32 -13.01 3.73 -13.61
N ASP A 33 -14.04 3.47 -12.79
CA ASP A 33 -14.56 4.43 -11.80
C ASP A 33 -13.51 4.90 -10.78
N TYR A 34 -12.57 4.04 -10.41
CA TYR A 34 -11.47 4.41 -9.53
C TYR A 34 -10.59 5.48 -10.17
N PHE A 35 -10.18 5.26 -11.42
CA PHE A 35 -9.37 6.22 -12.18
C PHE A 35 -10.14 7.50 -12.49
N LYS A 36 -11.45 7.41 -12.74
CA LYS A 36 -12.30 8.59 -12.94
C LYS A 36 -12.35 9.48 -11.69
N ARG A 37 -12.56 8.89 -10.50
CA ARG A 37 -12.49 9.66 -9.23
C ARG A 37 -11.11 10.28 -9.01
N LEU A 38 -10.07 9.51 -9.32
CA LEU A 38 -8.69 9.95 -9.17
C LEU A 38 -8.35 11.12 -10.10
N SER A 39 -8.83 11.07 -11.35
CA SER A 39 -8.64 12.15 -12.33
C SER A 39 -9.48 13.39 -12.01
N THR A 40 -10.69 13.24 -11.45
CA THR A 40 -11.45 14.39 -10.95
C THR A 40 -10.72 15.13 -9.83
N ARG A 41 -10.01 14.40 -8.96
CA ARG A 41 -9.31 15.00 -7.81
C ARG A 41 -7.96 15.61 -8.17
N PHE A 42 -7.22 14.99 -9.09
CA PHE A 42 -5.83 15.35 -9.37
C PHE A 42 -5.58 15.85 -10.80
N GLY A 43 -6.58 15.81 -11.67
CA GLY A 43 -6.49 16.23 -13.07
C GLY A 43 -6.03 15.09 -14.00
N LYS A 44 -5.15 15.40 -14.95
CA LYS A 44 -4.66 14.41 -15.91
C LYS A 44 -3.70 13.44 -15.22
N ILE A 45 -4.16 12.22 -14.98
CA ILE A 45 -3.39 11.17 -14.31
C ILE A 45 -2.86 10.13 -15.31
N ASP A 46 -1.75 9.51 -14.95
CA ASP A 46 -1.22 8.32 -15.59
C ASP A 46 -1.71 7.07 -14.83
N LYS A 47 -2.57 6.27 -15.48
CA LYS A 47 -3.17 5.07 -14.87
C LYS A 47 -2.10 4.04 -14.49
N GLU A 48 -1.04 3.88 -15.29
CA GLU A 48 0.02 2.91 -15.03
C GLU A 48 0.85 3.33 -13.80
N LYS A 49 1.20 4.62 -13.72
CA LYS A 49 1.88 5.16 -12.52
C LYS A 49 1.00 5.05 -11.28
N ALA A 50 -0.30 5.29 -11.41
CA ALA A 50 -1.24 5.14 -10.29
C ALA A 50 -1.24 3.71 -9.74
N VAL A 51 -1.36 2.70 -10.61
CA VAL A 51 -1.31 1.28 -10.19
C VAL A 51 0.02 0.93 -9.55
N LYS A 52 1.15 1.33 -10.16
CA LYS A 52 2.48 1.10 -9.58
C LYS A 52 2.62 1.74 -8.21
N PHE A 53 2.10 2.96 -8.02
CA PHE A 53 2.15 3.66 -6.74
C PHE A 53 1.34 2.97 -5.64
N GLU A 54 0.11 2.52 -5.92
CA GLU A 54 -0.69 1.75 -4.96
C GLU A 54 -0.01 0.42 -4.59
N ALA A 55 0.60 -0.26 -5.58
CA ALA A 55 1.33 -1.49 -5.35
C ALA A 55 2.58 -1.26 -4.48
N ILE A 56 3.38 -0.23 -4.77
CA ILE A 56 4.56 0.15 -3.95
C ILE A 56 4.13 0.45 -2.52
N THR A 57 3.05 1.21 -2.32
CA THR A 57 2.55 1.53 -0.97
C THR A 57 2.13 0.26 -0.22
N SER A 58 1.48 -0.68 -0.92
CA SER A 58 1.10 -1.98 -0.36
C SER A 58 2.31 -2.87 -0.02
N ILE A 59 3.37 -2.83 -0.84
CA ILE A 59 4.64 -3.51 -0.56
C ILE A 59 5.28 -2.92 0.70
N LEU A 60 5.35 -1.59 0.82
CA LEU A 60 5.90 -0.92 2.00
C LEU A 60 5.11 -1.29 3.26
N MET A 61 3.79 -1.33 3.18
CA MET A 61 2.93 -1.79 4.29
C MET A 61 3.24 -3.25 4.68
N SER A 62 3.44 -4.11 3.68
CA SER A 62 3.81 -5.52 3.90
C SER A 62 5.15 -5.63 4.65
N VAL A 63 6.13 -4.82 4.26
CA VAL A 63 7.44 -4.76 4.93
C VAL A 63 7.30 -4.29 6.38
N ILE A 64 6.47 -3.28 6.65
CA ILE A 64 6.21 -2.79 8.01
C ILE A 64 5.65 -3.93 8.89
N PHE A 65 4.66 -4.67 8.40
CA PHE A 65 4.09 -5.80 9.13
C PHE A 65 5.08 -6.95 9.31
N LEU A 66 5.90 -7.25 8.29
CA LEU A 66 6.89 -8.31 8.35
C LEU A 66 7.94 -8.01 9.43
N ILE A 67 8.49 -6.79 9.40
CA ILE A 67 9.47 -6.33 10.40
C ILE A 67 8.82 -6.31 11.79
N GLY A 68 7.59 -5.81 11.90
CA GLY A 68 6.85 -5.79 13.16
C GLY A 68 6.65 -7.17 13.77
N GLY A 69 6.30 -8.16 12.96
CA GLY A 69 6.15 -9.55 13.39
C GLY A 69 7.47 -10.22 13.74
N LEU A 70 8.50 -10.06 12.91
CA LEU A 70 9.83 -10.66 13.12
C LEU A 70 10.56 -10.09 14.34
N LEU A 71 10.51 -8.78 14.53
CA LEU A 71 11.17 -8.09 15.64
C LEU A 71 10.28 -7.96 16.89
N ASN A 72 9.05 -8.51 16.84
CA ASN A 72 8.07 -8.41 17.93
C ASN A 72 7.86 -6.96 18.40
N LEU A 73 7.70 -6.04 17.44
CA LEU A 73 7.57 -4.62 17.74
C LEU A 73 6.27 -4.34 18.51
N PRO A 74 6.30 -3.36 19.43
CA PRO A 74 5.09 -2.89 20.08
C PRO A 74 4.07 -2.37 19.07
N ILE A 75 2.78 -2.60 19.33
CA ILE A 75 1.66 -2.10 18.50
C ILE A 75 1.75 -0.59 18.28
N LYS A 76 2.18 0.17 19.29
CA LYS A 76 2.34 1.62 19.21
C LYS A 76 3.36 2.01 18.12
N THR A 77 4.48 1.29 18.02
CA THR A 77 5.51 1.53 17.01
C THR A 77 4.98 1.23 15.61
N LEU A 78 4.26 0.11 15.44
CA LEU A 78 3.60 -0.23 14.18
C LEU A 78 2.58 0.84 13.76
N ALA A 79 1.74 1.30 14.68
CA ALA A 79 0.76 2.34 14.41
C ALA A 79 1.41 3.65 13.93
N ILE A 80 2.54 4.04 14.53
CA ILE A 80 3.31 5.23 14.11
C ILE A 80 3.85 5.03 12.69
N CYS A 81 4.44 3.87 12.36
CA CYS A 81 4.94 3.60 11.01
C CYS A 81 3.82 3.66 9.95
N ILE A 82 2.64 3.12 10.28
CA ILE A 82 1.46 3.17 9.40
C ILE A 82 0.99 4.61 9.19
N LEU A 83 0.96 5.41 10.25
CA LEU A 83 0.59 6.83 10.17
C LEU A 83 1.57 7.61 9.26
N ILE A 84 2.87 7.39 9.44
CA ILE A 84 3.90 8.03 8.60
C ILE A 84 3.71 7.62 7.14
N LEU A 85 3.47 6.34 6.86
CA LEU A 85 3.22 5.85 5.50
C LEU A 85 1.95 6.46 4.90
N ALA A 86 0.87 6.61 5.68
CA ALA A 86 -0.37 7.22 5.23
C ALA A 86 -0.18 8.71 4.87
N VAL A 87 0.57 9.45 5.68
CA VAL A 87 0.89 10.85 5.40
C VAL A 87 1.76 10.94 4.14
N ALA A 88 2.83 10.15 4.05
CA ALA A 88 3.70 10.11 2.88
C ALA A 88 2.91 9.77 1.61
N TYR A 89 2.00 8.78 1.68
CA TYR A 89 1.10 8.42 0.60
C TYR A 89 0.30 9.63 0.12
N THR A 90 -0.36 10.37 1.02
CA THR A 90 -1.17 11.53 0.62
C THR A 90 -0.34 12.64 -0.05
N ILE A 91 0.87 12.89 0.43
CA ILE A 91 1.77 13.94 -0.09
C ILE A 91 2.30 13.55 -1.47
N PHE A 92 2.85 12.35 -1.61
CA PHE A 92 3.54 11.94 -2.84
C PHE A 92 2.61 11.47 -3.94
N ARG A 93 1.40 11.00 -3.58
CA ARG A 93 0.46 10.41 -4.56
C ARG A 93 0.18 11.34 -5.70
N LYS A 94 -0.20 12.60 -5.43
CA LYS A 94 -0.52 13.56 -6.49
C LYS A 94 0.69 13.74 -7.40
N THR A 95 1.84 14.10 -6.85
CA THR A 95 3.06 14.39 -7.63
C THR A 95 3.49 13.20 -8.49
N TYR A 96 3.35 11.97 -7.99
CA TYR A 96 3.79 10.78 -8.71
C TYR A 96 2.85 10.36 -9.86
N ILE A 97 1.54 10.50 -9.66
CA ILE A 97 0.54 9.99 -10.63
C ILE A 97 0.11 11.03 -11.67
N THR A 98 0.37 12.32 -11.44
CA THR A 98 -0.03 13.39 -12.36
C THR A 98 0.94 13.41 -13.55
N LYS A 99 0.42 13.67 -14.75
CA LYS A 99 1.17 13.67 -16.01
C LYS A 99 1.67 15.06 -16.38
#